data_AF-A0A7S1Q8B4-F1
#
_entry.id   AF-A0A7S1Q8B4-F1
#
_cell.length_a   1.000
_cell.length_b   1.000
_cell.length_c   1.000
_cell.angle_alpha   90.00
_cell.angle_beta   90.00
_cell.angle_gamma   90.00
#
_symmetry.space_group_name_H-M   'P 1'
#
loop_
_entity.id
_entity.type
_entity.pdbx_description
1 polymer ?
#
loop_
_entity_poly.entity_id
_entity_poly.type
_entity_poly.pdbx_seq_one_letter_code
_entity_poly.pdbx_strand_id
1 'polypeptide(L)'
;LRTTMRSHQVAADHGRTNDMNATIPAHKATTARLHLHETTRNEMNRHQDANRLAQAGSGREEKAKATRDDNQMLIAKCAKAAEEAVNKTERFLQDRIAENQQMRRRLEGEIRETKAKVDQTKDTISETKSKIRSLEEPMDNAATCASFRRQRATREHIHDPVSTKIQEHQMSTLRAHQELVAHHAQEKANLQELME
;
A
#
# COMPACT_ATOMS: atom_id res chain seq x y z
N LEU A 1 -7.44 -18.19 -3.56
CA LEU A 1 -6.69 -19.41 -3.93
C LEU A 1 -7.32 -20.60 -3.22
N ARG A 2 -7.54 -21.71 -3.96
CA ARG A 2 -8.17 -23.00 -3.56
C ARG A 2 -9.69 -23.01 -3.47
N THR A 3 -10.46 -23.94 -4.02
CA THR A 3 -10.31 -24.98 -5.07
C THR A 3 -11.74 -25.50 -5.19
N THR A 4 -12.39 -25.39 -6.36
CA THR A 4 -13.70 -26.01 -6.57
C THR A 4 -13.51 -27.52 -6.69
N MET A 5 -14.01 -28.26 -5.69
CA MET A 5 -14.15 -29.72 -5.73
C MET A 5 -15.12 -30.08 -6.87
N ARG A 6 -14.56 -30.46 -8.02
CA ARG A 6 -15.29 -31.00 -9.15
C ARG A 6 -15.50 -32.49 -8.89
N SER A 7 -16.63 -32.85 -8.31
CA SER A 7 -17.06 -34.25 -8.18
C SER A 7 -17.47 -34.76 -9.56
N HIS A 8 -16.58 -35.51 -10.21
CA HIS A 8 -16.92 -36.36 -11.34
C HIS A 8 -17.77 -37.53 -10.83
N GLN A 9 -19.10 -37.43 -10.94
CA GLN A 9 -19.96 -38.61 -10.90
C GLN A 9 -19.87 -39.29 -12.28
N VAL A 10 -19.15 -40.40 -12.31
CA VAL A 10 -19.08 -41.35 -13.41
C VAL A 10 -20.47 -41.96 -13.59
N ALA A 11 -21.09 -41.73 -14.74
CA ALA A 11 -22.33 -42.39 -15.11
C ALA A 11 -22.07 -43.90 -15.19
N ALA A 12 -22.74 -44.66 -14.34
CA ALA A 12 -22.70 -46.12 -14.35
C ALA A 12 -23.42 -46.63 -15.60
N ASP A 13 -22.64 -47.08 -16.58
CA ASP A 13 -23.08 -47.85 -17.75
C ASP A 13 -23.67 -49.18 -17.27
N HIS A 14 -25.00 -49.24 -17.16
CA HIS A 14 -25.72 -50.46 -16.79
C HIS A 14 -25.96 -51.30 -18.05
N GLY A 15 -25.37 -52.48 -18.03
CA GLY A 15 -25.23 -53.41 -19.14
C GLY A 15 -26.52 -53.73 -19.88
N ARG A 16 -26.40 -53.75 -21.21
CA ARG A 16 -27.29 -54.48 -22.10
C ARG A 16 -27.14 -55.98 -21.85
N THR A 17 -28.11 -56.58 -21.18
CA THR A 17 -28.31 -58.04 -21.23
C THR A 17 -28.89 -58.41 -22.58
N ASN A 18 -28.09 -59.12 -23.36
CA ASN A 18 -28.40 -59.60 -24.70
C ASN A 18 -28.98 -61.01 -24.56
N ASP A 19 -30.30 -61.14 -24.37
CA ASP A 19 -30.99 -62.44 -24.41
C ASP A 19 -31.54 -62.71 -25.82
N MET A 20 -30.75 -63.45 -26.58
CA MET A 20 -31.14 -64.09 -27.83
C MET A 20 -31.87 -65.40 -27.50
N ASN A 21 -33.20 -65.40 -27.56
CA ASN A 21 -33.96 -66.64 -27.63
C ASN A 21 -35.04 -66.52 -28.72
N ALA A 22 -34.62 -66.75 -29.95
CA ALA A 22 -35.47 -66.74 -31.14
C ALA A 22 -36.12 -68.12 -31.32
N THR A 23 -37.32 -68.29 -30.76
CA THR A 23 -38.19 -69.44 -31.05
C THR A 23 -39.08 -69.07 -32.24
N ILE A 24 -38.85 -69.72 -33.38
CA ILE A 24 -39.60 -69.51 -34.63
C ILE A 24 -40.99 -70.17 -34.52
N PRO A 25 -42.11 -69.43 -34.59
CA PRO A 25 -43.44 -70.02 -34.64
C PRO A 25 -43.81 -70.42 -36.08
N ALA A 26 -44.23 -71.67 -36.25
CA ALA A 26 -44.76 -72.20 -37.50
C ALA A 26 -46.11 -71.54 -37.84
N HIS A 27 -46.18 -70.86 -38.98
CA HIS A 27 -47.37 -70.17 -39.48
C HIS A 27 -48.48 -71.15 -39.90
N LYS A 28 -49.60 -71.13 -39.16
CA LYS A 28 -50.91 -71.62 -39.63
C LYS A 28 -51.63 -70.50 -40.38
N ALA A 29 -51.80 -70.68 -41.69
CA ALA A 29 -52.46 -69.74 -42.58
C ALA A 29 -53.99 -69.87 -42.48
N THR A 30 -54.66 -69.06 -41.63
CA THR A 30 -56.13 -68.92 -41.66
C THR A 30 -56.65 -67.67 -40.92
N THR A 31 -56.19 -66.44 -41.21
CA THR A 31 -56.85 -65.24 -40.62
C THR A 31 -56.60 -63.89 -41.32
N ALA A 32 -56.72 -63.81 -42.65
CA ALA A 32 -56.45 -62.56 -43.38
C ALA A 32 -57.38 -61.37 -43.05
N ARG A 33 -58.57 -61.60 -42.47
CA ARG A 33 -59.60 -60.55 -42.27
C ARG A 33 -59.57 -59.84 -40.90
N LEU A 34 -59.12 -60.52 -39.84
CA LEU A 34 -58.91 -59.89 -38.51
C LEU A 34 -57.63 -59.02 -38.47
N HIS A 35 -56.66 -59.36 -39.33
CA HIS A 35 -55.36 -58.70 -39.41
C HIS A 35 -55.44 -57.22 -39.84
N LEU A 36 -56.45 -56.84 -40.64
CA LEU A 36 -56.61 -55.46 -41.12
C LEU A 36 -57.03 -54.49 -40.01
N HIS A 37 -57.94 -54.92 -39.12
CA HIS A 37 -58.38 -54.09 -37.99
C HIS A 37 -57.27 -53.93 -36.94
N GLU A 38 -56.49 -54.98 -36.70
CA GLU A 38 -55.33 -54.94 -35.81
C GLU A 38 -54.23 -54.02 -36.35
N THR A 39 -53.97 -54.04 -37.67
CA THR A 39 -53.03 -53.09 -38.28
C THR A 39 -53.46 -51.64 -38.13
N THR A 40 -54.75 -51.32 -38.30
CA THR A 40 -55.24 -49.95 -38.10
C THR A 40 -55.10 -49.49 -36.65
N ARG A 41 -55.38 -50.37 -35.68
CA ARG A 41 -55.21 -50.06 -34.25
C ARG A 41 -53.73 -49.87 -33.88
N ASN A 42 -52.86 -50.73 -34.40
CA ASN A 42 -51.41 -50.62 -34.16
C ASN A 42 -50.84 -49.34 -34.77
N GLU A 43 -51.32 -48.94 -35.96
CA GLU A 43 -50.92 -47.68 -36.57
C GLU A 43 -51.37 -46.47 -35.76
N MET A 44 -52.63 -46.49 -35.29
CA MET A 44 -53.13 -45.44 -34.40
C MET A 44 -52.30 -45.35 -33.11
N ASN A 45 -51.93 -46.47 -32.50
CA ASN A 45 -51.07 -46.50 -31.33
C ASN A 45 -49.67 -45.93 -31.64
N ARG A 46 -49.08 -46.28 -32.80
CA ARG A 46 -47.79 -45.71 -33.25
C ARG A 46 -47.86 -44.20 -33.40
N HIS A 47 -48.93 -43.67 -34.00
CA HIS A 47 -49.12 -42.23 -34.11
C HIS A 47 -49.29 -41.56 -32.73
N GLN A 48 -50.05 -42.17 -31.82
CA GLN A 48 -50.21 -41.65 -30.46
C GLN A 48 -48.89 -41.65 -29.70
N ASP A 49 -48.10 -42.72 -29.78
CA ASP A 49 -46.80 -42.83 -29.15
C ASP A 49 -45.80 -41.84 -29.74
N ALA A 50 -45.77 -41.69 -31.06
CA ALA A 50 -44.94 -40.69 -31.74
C ALA A 50 -45.30 -39.27 -31.27
N ASN A 51 -46.60 -38.94 -31.17
CA ASN A 51 -47.06 -37.65 -30.67
C ASN A 51 -46.68 -37.44 -29.20
N ARG A 52 -46.83 -38.46 -28.35
CA ARG A 52 -46.45 -38.41 -26.94
C ARG A 52 -44.95 -38.18 -26.78
N LEU A 53 -44.13 -38.88 -27.58
CA LEU A 53 -42.68 -38.70 -27.59
C LEU A 53 -42.28 -37.32 -28.10
N ALA A 54 -42.95 -36.80 -29.14
CA ALA A 54 -42.72 -35.46 -29.66
C ALA A 54 -43.05 -34.39 -28.59
N GLN A 55 -44.19 -34.52 -27.90
CA GLN A 55 -44.55 -33.61 -26.81
C GLN A 55 -43.57 -33.70 -25.63
N ALA A 56 -43.18 -34.91 -25.23
CA ALA A 56 -42.18 -35.10 -24.17
C ALA A 56 -40.80 -34.55 -24.57
N GLY A 57 -40.43 -34.68 -25.84
CA GLY A 57 -39.22 -34.09 -26.43
C GLY A 57 -39.26 -32.57 -26.37
N SER A 58 -40.34 -31.97 -26.85
CA SER A 58 -40.57 -30.52 -26.79
C SER A 58 -40.48 -29.97 -25.36
N GLY A 59 -41.11 -30.65 -24.39
CA GLY A 59 -41.05 -30.22 -22.99
C GLY A 59 -39.65 -30.35 -22.37
N ARG A 60 -38.84 -31.32 -22.81
CA ARG A 60 -37.42 -31.42 -22.39
C ARG A 60 -36.57 -30.33 -23.02
N GLU A 61 -36.80 -30.02 -24.29
CA GLU A 61 -36.09 -28.95 -24.99
C GLU A 61 -36.37 -27.58 -24.36
N GLU A 62 -37.63 -27.28 -24.03
CA GLU A 62 -38.01 -26.04 -23.37
C GLU A 62 -37.35 -25.90 -21.98
N LYS A 63 -37.33 -26.97 -21.17
CA LYS A 63 -36.63 -26.97 -19.88
C LYS A 63 -35.12 -26.79 -20.04
N ALA A 64 -34.52 -27.43 -21.04
CA ALA A 64 -33.10 -27.29 -21.34
C ALA A 64 -32.77 -25.86 -21.77
N LYS A 65 -33.64 -25.23 -22.57
CA LYS A 65 -33.54 -23.83 -22.96
C LYS A 65 -33.62 -22.90 -21.74
N ALA A 66 -34.64 -23.05 -20.89
CA ALA A 66 -34.77 -22.26 -19.67
C ALA A 66 -33.52 -22.37 -18.77
N THR A 67 -32.98 -23.59 -18.61
CA THR A 67 -31.75 -23.80 -17.84
C THR A 67 -30.53 -23.10 -18.47
N ARG A 68 -30.44 -23.06 -19.80
CA ARG A 68 -29.37 -22.32 -20.50
C ARG A 68 -29.52 -20.81 -20.31
N ASP A 69 -30.73 -20.30 -20.41
CA ASP A 69 -31.03 -18.88 -20.23
C ASP A 69 -30.70 -18.44 -18.78
N ASP A 70 -31.10 -19.23 -17.79
CA ASP A 70 -30.76 -19.01 -16.37
C ASP A 70 -29.24 -19.03 -16.13
N ASN A 71 -28.53 -20.01 -16.71
CA ASN A 71 -27.08 -20.09 -16.61
C ASN A 71 -26.41 -18.87 -17.27
N GLN A 72 -26.91 -18.42 -18.42
CA GLN A 72 -26.40 -17.22 -19.09
C GLN A 72 -26.61 -15.97 -18.23
N MET A 73 -27.78 -15.83 -17.60
CA MET A 73 -28.04 -14.74 -16.66
C MET A 73 -27.10 -14.79 -15.44
N LEU A 74 -26.84 -15.98 -14.89
CA LEU A 74 -25.93 -16.15 -13.76
C LEU A 74 -24.48 -15.78 -14.16
N ILE A 75 -24.01 -16.22 -15.32
CA ILE A 75 -22.69 -15.86 -15.86
C ILE A 75 -22.57 -14.34 -15.98
N ALA A 76 -23.57 -13.67 -16.55
CA ALA A 76 -23.58 -12.21 -16.68
C ALA A 76 -23.53 -11.51 -15.32
N LYS A 77 -24.29 -11.98 -14.34
CA LYS A 77 -24.26 -11.44 -12.96
C LYS A 77 -22.90 -11.64 -12.29
N CYS A 78 -22.30 -12.81 -12.41
CA CYS A 78 -20.97 -13.10 -11.87
C CYS A 78 -19.89 -12.23 -12.53
N ALA A 79 -19.95 -12.06 -13.85
CA ALA A 79 -19.02 -11.20 -14.58
C ALA A 79 -19.12 -9.74 -14.09
N LYS A 80 -20.35 -9.21 -13.98
CA LYS A 80 -20.59 -7.86 -13.46
C LYS A 80 -20.06 -7.68 -12.03
N ALA A 81 -20.36 -8.63 -11.14
CA ALA A 81 -19.89 -8.57 -9.76
C ALA A 81 -18.36 -8.62 -9.65
N ALA A 82 -17.70 -9.40 -10.51
CA ALA A 82 -16.25 -9.46 -10.59
C ALA A 82 -15.66 -8.12 -11.08
N GLU A 83 -16.25 -7.51 -12.11
CA GLU A 83 -15.84 -6.19 -12.61
C GLU A 83 -16.02 -5.09 -11.56
N GLU A 84 -17.16 -5.05 -10.87
CA GLU A 84 -17.39 -4.12 -9.76
C GLU A 84 -16.37 -4.29 -8.63
N ALA A 85 -16.03 -5.54 -8.29
CA ALA A 85 -15.00 -5.82 -7.29
C ALA A 85 -13.61 -5.32 -7.74
N VAL A 86 -13.23 -5.55 -9.00
CA VAL A 86 -11.97 -5.06 -9.58
C VAL A 86 -11.93 -3.54 -9.53
N ASN A 87 -12.94 -2.86 -10.06
CA ASN A 87 -13.02 -1.40 -10.08
C ASN A 87 -12.95 -0.81 -8.67
N LYS A 88 -13.62 -1.45 -7.71
CA LYS A 88 -13.56 -1.05 -6.29
C LYS A 88 -12.14 -1.18 -5.73
N THR A 89 -11.48 -2.32 -5.97
CA THR A 89 -10.10 -2.52 -5.51
C THR A 89 -9.11 -1.55 -6.16
N GLU A 90 -9.26 -1.29 -7.46
CA GLU A 90 -8.40 -0.35 -8.18
C GLU A 90 -8.54 1.06 -7.62
N ARG A 91 -9.76 1.52 -7.37
CA ARG A 91 -10.01 2.83 -6.74
C ARG A 91 -9.33 2.96 -5.38
N PHE A 92 -9.46 1.95 -4.51
CA PHE A 92 -8.78 1.97 -3.21
C PHE A 92 -7.25 1.98 -3.33
N LEU A 93 -6.70 1.28 -4.32
CA LEU A 93 -5.26 1.31 -4.59
C LEU A 93 -4.82 2.70 -5.05
N GLN A 94 -5.58 3.36 -5.93
CA GLN A 94 -5.31 4.72 -6.38
C GLN A 94 -5.36 5.72 -5.22
N ASP A 95 -6.38 5.63 -4.35
CA ASP A 95 -6.51 6.48 -3.16
C ASP A 95 -5.29 6.31 -2.23
N ARG A 96 -4.87 5.07 -1.98
CA ARG A 96 -3.70 4.77 -1.14
C ARG A 96 -2.38 5.22 -1.78
N ILE A 97 -2.26 5.17 -3.11
CA ILE A 97 -1.10 5.74 -3.82
C ILE A 97 -1.07 7.25 -3.62
N ALA A 98 -2.20 7.94 -3.77
CA ALA A 98 -2.29 9.38 -3.59
C ALA A 98 -1.93 9.82 -2.15
N GLU A 99 -2.44 9.10 -1.15
CA GLU A 99 -2.11 9.31 0.26
C GLU A 99 -0.61 9.15 0.52
N ASN A 100 0.00 8.06 0.04
CA ASN A 100 1.44 7.83 0.19
C ASN A 100 2.27 8.92 -0.49
N GLN A 101 1.87 9.39 -1.68
CA GLN A 101 2.56 10.47 -2.36
C GLN A 101 2.43 11.80 -1.61
N GLN A 102 1.29 12.08 -0.98
CA GLN A 102 1.12 13.25 -0.12
C GLN A 102 2.02 13.17 1.11
N MET A 103 2.03 12.03 1.80
CA MET A 103 2.89 11.80 2.96
C MET A 103 4.38 11.95 2.60
N ARG A 104 4.80 11.39 1.46
CA ARG A 104 6.18 11.53 0.96
C ARG A 104 6.56 13.00 0.76
N ARG A 105 5.71 13.78 0.08
CA ARG A 105 5.95 15.22 -0.13
C ARG A 105 6.05 15.99 1.18
N ARG A 106 5.24 15.65 2.18
CA ARG A 106 5.31 16.25 3.51
C ARG A 106 6.64 15.94 4.20
N LEU A 107 7.03 14.67 4.26
CA LEU A 107 8.29 14.24 4.86
C LEU A 107 9.51 14.86 4.14
N GLU A 108 9.50 14.91 2.81
CA GLU A 108 10.52 15.60 2.02
C GLU A 108 10.60 17.09 2.36
N GLY A 109 9.46 17.73 2.64
CA GLY A 109 9.39 19.11 3.12
C GLY A 109 10.00 19.29 4.51
N GLU A 110 9.62 18.44 5.47
CA GLU A 110 10.15 18.45 6.84
C GLU A 110 11.67 18.21 6.86
N ILE A 111 12.19 17.26 6.07
CA ILE A 111 13.64 17.03 5.92
C ILE A 111 14.34 18.27 5.38
N ARG A 112 13.77 18.94 4.38
CA ARG A 112 14.35 20.16 3.81
C ARG A 112 14.40 21.28 4.84
N GLU A 113 13.36 21.44 5.63
CA GLU A 113 13.29 22.45 6.70
C GLU A 113 14.31 22.16 7.81
N THR A 114 14.39 20.92 8.29
CA THR A 114 15.38 20.52 9.30
C THR A 114 16.81 20.73 8.79
N LYS A 115 17.08 20.38 7.52
CA LYS A 115 18.37 20.64 6.89
C LYS A 115 18.70 22.14 6.86
N ALA A 116 17.74 22.99 6.49
CA ALA A 116 17.93 24.44 6.51
C ALA A 116 18.25 24.97 7.93
N LYS A 117 17.58 24.45 8.97
CA LYS A 117 17.86 24.80 10.38
C LYS A 117 19.26 24.36 10.83
N VAL A 118 19.68 23.17 10.42
CA VAL A 118 21.03 22.64 10.66
C VAL A 118 22.09 23.53 10.01
N ASP A 119 21.89 23.89 8.74
CA ASP A 119 22.84 24.74 8.00
C ASP A 119 22.91 26.14 8.62
N GLN A 120 21.77 26.75 8.97
CA GLN A 120 21.73 28.03 9.69
C GLN A 120 22.46 27.96 11.04
N THR A 121 22.28 26.88 11.80
CA THR A 121 22.93 26.71 13.11
C THR A 121 24.44 26.56 12.97
N LYS A 122 24.92 25.87 11.92
CA LYS A 122 26.35 25.80 11.60
C LYS A 122 26.94 27.16 11.26
N ASP A 123 26.21 27.97 10.50
CA ASP A 123 26.63 29.33 10.17
C ASP A 123 26.74 30.19 11.42
N THR A 124 25.75 30.15 12.32
CA THR A 124 25.79 30.83 13.62
C THR A 124 27.00 30.37 14.46
N ILE A 125 27.25 29.06 14.56
CA ILE A 125 28.43 28.51 15.27
C ILE A 125 29.73 29.06 14.68
N SER A 126 29.83 29.12 13.35
CA SER A 126 30.99 29.66 12.65
C SER A 126 31.21 31.14 12.99
N GLU A 127 30.14 31.93 12.98
CA GLU A 127 30.16 33.35 13.33
C GLU A 127 30.58 33.55 14.80
N THR A 128 29.95 32.84 15.75
CA THR A 128 30.29 32.89 17.17
C THR A 128 31.76 32.51 17.41
N LYS A 129 32.26 31.48 16.71
CA LYS A 129 33.68 31.10 16.77
C LYS A 129 34.61 32.18 16.20
N SER A 130 34.18 32.92 15.18
CA SER A 130 34.92 34.08 14.68
C SER A 130 34.95 35.22 15.71
N LYS A 131 33.82 35.50 16.37
CA LYS A 131 33.72 36.51 17.43
C LYS A 131 34.62 36.17 18.63
N ILE A 132 34.62 34.91 19.08
CA ILE A 132 35.52 34.45 20.15
C ILE A 132 36.97 34.75 19.80
N ARG A 133 37.42 34.38 18.58
CA ARG A 133 38.78 34.65 18.10
C ARG A 133 39.11 36.15 18.04
N SER A 134 38.14 36.99 17.65
CA SER A 134 38.34 38.45 17.63
C SER A 134 38.56 39.08 19.01
N LEU A 135 38.18 38.38 20.10
CA LEU A 135 38.42 38.84 21.47
C LEU A 135 39.79 38.41 22.02
N GLU A 136 40.50 37.48 21.37
CA GLU A 136 41.82 37.02 21.82
C GLU A 136 42.85 38.17 21.80
N GLU A 137 42.90 38.94 20.71
CA GLU A 137 43.81 40.09 20.57
C GLU A 137 43.60 41.19 21.64
N PRO A 138 42.38 41.73 21.88
CA PRO A 138 42.19 42.74 22.92
C PRO A 138 42.46 42.19 24.33
N MET A 139 42.22 40.90 24.59
CA MET A 139 42.60 40.28 25.86
C MET A 139 44.13 40.26 26.03
N ASP A 140 44.87 39.85 25.01
CA ASP A 140 46.33 39.81 25.03
C ASP A 140 46.94 41.21 25.15
N ASN A 141 46.36 42.21 24.47
CA ASN A 141 46.78 43.60 24.56
C ASN A 141 46.55 44.17 25.97
N ALA A 142 45.37 43.93 26.56
CA ALA A 142 45.08 44.33 27.93
C ALA A 142 46.03 43.67 28.95
N ALA A 143 46.30 42.36 28.78
CA ALA A 143 47.23 41.61 29.62
C ALA A 143 48.67 42.14 29.51
N THR A 144 49.11 42.45 28.29
CA THR A 144 50.43 43.04 28.00
C THR A 144 50.58 44.42 28.64
N CYS A 145 49.58 45.30 28.47
CA CYS A 145 49.54 46.63 29.10
C CYS A 145 49.59 46.54 30.64
N ALA A 146 48.84 45.60 31.23
CA ALA A 146 48.88 45.34 32.67
C ALA A 146 50.24 44.80 33.13
N SER A 147 50.92 43.97 32.32
CA SER A 147 52.27 43.47 32.60
C SER A 147 53.31 44.58 32.66
N PHE A 148 53.36 45.47 31.65
CA PHE A 148 54.31 46.59 31.65
C PHE A 148 54.10 47.54 32.83
N ARG A 149 52.85 47.72 33.28
CA ARG A 149 52.55 48.54 34.46
C ARG A 149 53.04 47.90 35.76
N ARG A 150 53.00 46.57 35.88
CA ARG A 150 53.54 45.85 37.04
C ARG A 150 55.06 45.93 37.16
N GLN A 151 55.77 46.20 36.06
CA GLN A 151 57.24 46.31 36.03
C GLN A 151 57.78 47.69 36.43
N ARG A 152 56.91 48.67 36.73
CA ARG A 152 57.35 50.02 37.14
C ARG A 152 58.04 49.97 38.51
N ALA A 153 59.22 50.57 38.60
CA ALA A 153 60.07 50.55 39.80
C ALA A 153 59.44 51.23 41.02
N THR A 154 58.66 52.29 40.80
CA THR A 154 57.92 53.01 41.85
C THR A 154 56.44 52.66 41.76
N ARG A 155 55.97 51.81 42.67
CA ARG A 155 54.53 51.55 42.84
C ARG A 155 53.92 52.75 43.56
N GLU A 156 53.58 53.79 42.81
CA GLU A 156 52.89 54.94 43.36
C GLU A 156 51.55 54.47 43.95
N HIS A 157 51.36 54.70 45.25
CA HIS A 157 50.13 54.39 46.01
C HIS A 157 49.00 55.38 45.66
N ILE A 158 48.86 55.73 44.39
CA ILE A 158 47.87 56.69 43.89
C ILE A 158 46.98 55.91 42.92
N HIS A 159 45.67 56.13 42.97
CA HIS A 159 44.72 55.55 42.01
C HIS A 159 45.03 56.03 40.60
N ASP A 160 45.83 55.26 39.86
CA ASP A 160 46.13 55.51 38.46
C ASP A 160 44.88 55.24 37.62
N PRO A 161 44.25 56.28 37.02
CA PRO A 161 43.02 56.11 36.25
C PRO A 161 43.19 55.17 35.06
N VAL A 162 44.40 55.06 34.50
CA VAL A 162 44.66 54.17 33.37
C VAL A 162 44.72 52.71 33.81
N SER A 163 45.28 52.43 34.99
CA SER A 163 45.27 51.07 35.54
C SER A 163 43.83 50.60 35.80
N THR A 164 42.98 51.47 36.35
CA THR A 164 41.55 51.19 36.53
C THR A 164 40.87 50.92 35.18
N LYS A 165 41.12 51.74 34.15
CA LYS A 165 40.54 51.56 32.82
C LYS A 165 41.00 50.27 32.12
N ILE A 166 42.27 49.89 32.26
CA ILE A 166 42.79 48.61 31.73
C ILE A 166 42.09 47.44 32.43
N GLN A 167 41.93 47.51 33.76
CA GLN A 167 41.25 46.47 34.52
C GLN A 167 39.76 46.38 34.14
N GLU A 168 39.06 47.50 34.00
CA GLU A 168 37.68 47.55 33.53
C GLU A 168 37.54 46.93 32.14
N HIS A 169 38.43 47.29 31.20
CA HIS A 169 38.44 46.73 29.85
C HIS A 169 38.70 45.22 29.87
N GLN A 170 39.71 44.76 30.62
CA GLN A 170 40.01 43.35 30.77
C GLN A 170 38.81 42.56 31.32
N MET A 171 38.15 43.08 32.35
CA MET A 171 36.94 42.45 32.92
C MET A 171 35.78 42.43 31.92
N SER A 172 35.59 43.50 31.15
CA SER A 172 34.56 43.57 30.11
C SER A 172 34.79 42.55 29.00
N THR A 173 36.03 42.47 28.47
CA THR A 173 36.39 41.55 27.39
C THR A 173 36.31 40.09 27.87
N LEU A 174 36.74 39.81 29.10
CA LEU A 174 36.63 38.48 29.70
C LEU A 174 35.17 38.02 29.85
N ARG A 175 34.27 38.92 30.29
CA ARG A 175 32.82 38.63 30.37
C ARG A 175 32.24 38.34 28.99
N ALA A 176 32.51 39.19 28.01
CA ALA A 176 32.04 38.98 26.63
C ALA A 176 32.54 37.64 26.05
N HIS A 177 33.80 37.28 26.32
CA HIS A 177 34.35 35.99 25.92
C HIS A 177 33.62 34.81 26.60
N GLN A 178 33.37 34.87 27.91
CA GLN A 178 32.64 33.84 28.65
C GLN A 178 31.21 33.66 28.12
N GLU A 179 30.52 34.77 27.83
CA GLU A 179 29.18 34.76 27.22
C GLU A 179 29.19 34.08 25.86
N LEU A 180 30.13 34.42 24.96
CA LEU A 180 30.24 33.79 23.65
C LEU A 180 30.58 32.30 23.74
N VAL A 181 31.42 31.88 24.69
CA VAL A 181 31.72 30.46 24.94
C VAL A 181 30.47 29.70 25.40
N ALA A 182 29.69 30.30 26.30
CA ALA A 182 28.42 29.73 26.74
C ALA A 182 27.42 29.61 25.58
N HIS A 183 27.28 30.66 24.77
CA HIS A 183 26.45 30.63 23.55
C HIS A 183 26.90 29.53 22.58
N HIS A 184 28.19 29.42 22.28
CA HIS A 184 28.73 28.39 21.40
C HIS A 184 28.49 26.96 21.94
N ALA A 185 28.55 26.77 23.26
CA ALA A 185 28.20 25.49 23.88
C ALA A 185 26.72 25.16 23.69
N GLN A 186 25.82 26.14 23.87
CA GLN A 186 24.39 25.98 23.65
C GLN A 186 24.06 25.71 22.18
N GLU A 187 24.67 26.43 21.25
CA GLU A 187 24.49 26.23 19.81
C GLU A 187 24.90 24.82 19.38
N LYS A 188 25.98 24.27 19.95
CA LYS A 188 26.38 22.88 19.73
C LYS A 188 25.37 21.88 20.27
N ALA A 189 24.80 22.13 21.44
CA ALA A 189 23.75 21.29 22.01
C ALA A 189 22.50 21.30 21.12
N ASN A 190 22.07 22.48 20.67
CA ASN A 190 20.95 22.63 19.74
C ASN A 190 21.21 21.91 18.40
N LEU A 191 22.43 22.00 17.87
CA LEU A 191 22.81 21.29 16.65
C LEU A 191 22.75 19.77 16.84
N GLN A 192 23.17 19.26 18.00
CA GLN A 192 23.08 17.85 18.32
C GLN A 192 21.62 17.38 18.38
N GLU A 193 20.74 18.15 19.02
CA GLU A 193 19.30 17.86 19.07
C GLU A 193 18.66 17.84 17.67
N LEU A 194 19.07 18.72 16.75
CA LEU A 194 18.59 18.72 15.36
C LEU A 194 19.10 17.54 14.51
N MET A 195 20.14 16.83 14.99
CA MET A 195 20.72 15.68 14.29
C MET A 195 20.19 14.33 14.79
N GLU A 196 19.51 14.31 15.94
CA GLU A 196 18.81 13.14 16.50
C GLU A 196 17.43 12.95 15.87
#